data_AF-A0A2G6MYL0-F1
#
_entry.id   AF-A0A2G6MYL0-F1
#
_cell.length_a   1.000
_cell.length_b   1.000
_cell.length_c   1.000
_cell.angle_alpha   90.00
_cell.angle_beta   90.00
_cell.angle_gamma   90.00
#
_symmetry.space_group_name_H-M   'P 1'
#
loop_
_entity.id
_entity.type
_entity.pdbx_description
1 polymer ?
#
loop_
_entity_poly.entity_id
_entity_poly.type
_entity_poly.pdbx_seq_one_letter_code
_entity_poly.pdbx_strand_id
1 'polypeptide(L)'
;MGIVVKGDFVRKKGDKTTAADQPIQGYRLKLGVAFSDPLIWRILQVSGKMTLAELHLVFQACMGWNDLESHQFLVGKKFYQPGAPLDGEADHCEAGVQLFELEEGMQFLFTYLYGAGNWELEIAVEEVLAAGSVTDYAVLLDGKGCCPPEELGDIHAYQLLLSNLEKSGGRIPGYPDLNPDTCDIDGINNILKTMFND
;
A
#
# COMPACT_ATOMS: atom_id res chain seq x y z
N MET A 1 24.36 15.75 15.88
CA MET A 1 23.19 16.50 16.36
C MET A 1 21.99 16.00 15.57
N GLY A 2 21.23 15.06 16.12
CA GLY A 2 19.98 14.58 15.51
C GLY A 2 18.81 15.27 16.21
N ILE A 3 17.97 15.96 15.45
CA ILE A 3 16.75 16.57 15.98
C ILE A 3 15.72 15.45 16.14
N VAL A 4 15.34 15.16 17.38
CA VAL A 4 14.21 14.28 17.71
C VAL A 4 12.94 15.10 17.55
N VAL A 5 12.08 14.74 16.60
CA VAL A 5 10.73 15.30 16.50
C VAL A 5 9.84 14.56 17.49
N LYS A 6 9.48 15.21 18.60
CA LYS A 6 8.41 14.75 19.49
C LYS A 6 7.07 15.08 18.85
N GLY A 7 6.35 14.07 18.37
CA GLY A 7 4.93 14.18 18.09
C GLY A 7 4.14 14.12 19.40
N ASP A 8 3.72 15.27 19.92
CA ASP A 8 2.82 15.34 21.07
C ASP A 8 1.38 15.03 20.64
N PHE A 9 1.01 13.74 20.63
CA PHE A 9 -0.39 13.32 20.49
C PHE A 9 -1.06 13.24 21.87
N VAL A 10 -1.60 14.36 22.34
CA VAL A 10 -2.57 14.37 23.45
C VAL A 10 -3.98 14.44 22.86
N ARG A 11 -4.67 13.30 22.72
CA ARG A 11 -6.11 13.28 22.45
C ARG A 11 -6.87 13.59 23.76
N LYS A 12 -7.62 14.69 23.76
CA LYS A 12 -8.63 15.00 24.79
C LYS A 12 -9.74 13.96 24.69
N LYS A 13 -10.08 13.30 25.81
CA LYS A 13 -11.17 12.33 25.90
C LYS A 13 -12.50 13.05 25.67
N GLY A 14 -13.04 12.94 24.47
CA GLY A 14 -14.32 13.50 24.04
C GLY A 14 -15.43 12.44 24.06
N ASP A 15 -16.64 12.91 24.34
CA ASP A 15 -17.87 12.16 24.56
C ASP A 15 -18.25 11.22 23.41
N LYS A 16 -18.84 10.05 23.73
CA LYS A 16 -19.36 9.09 22.75
C LYS A 16 -20.59 9.69 22.03
N THR A 17 -20.34 10.45 20.98
CA THR A 17 -21.36 10.79 19.98
C THR A 17 -21.40 9.67 18.95
N THR A 18 -22.60 9.19 18.62
CA THR A 18 -22.86 8.08 17.71
C THR A 18 -22.16 8.26 16.36
N ALA A 19 -21.33 7.28 15.97
CA ALA A 19 -20.39 7.32 14.84
C ALA A 19 -21.02 7.40 13.42
N ALA A 20 -22.35 7.44 13.30
CA ALA A 20 -23.04 7.29 12.01
C ALA A 20 -23.09 8.55 11.14
N ASP A 21 -22.62 9.71 11.63
CA ASP A 21 -22.83 11.01 10.97
C ASP A 21 -21.53 11.86 10.82
N GLN A 22 -20.36 11.26 11.09
CA GLN A 22 -19.08 11.93 10.86
C GLN A 22 -18.64 11.71 9.41
N PRO A 23 -18.17 12.76 8.72
CA PRO A 23 -17.78 12.63 7.33
C PRO A 23 -16.48 11.80 7.24
N ILE A 24 -16.48 10.78 6.38
CA ILE A 24 -15.37 9.82 6.27
C ILE A 24 -14.13 10.51 5.70
N GLN A 25 -13.02 10.39 6.43
CA GLN A 25 -11.74 11.02 6.11
C GLN A 25 -11.01 10.31 4.96
N GLY A 26 -10.08 11.02 4.32
CA GLY A 26 -9.10 10.42 3.41
C GLY A 26 -7.79 10.16 4.13
N TYR A 27 -6.87 9.44 3.47
CA TYR A 27 -5.55 9.14 4.03
C TYR A 27 -4.45 9.41 3.01
N ARG A 28 -3.34 9.99 3.46
CA ARG A 28 -2.06 9.89 2.77
C ARG A 28 -1.31 8.69 3.33
N LEU A 29 -1.07 7.71 2.48
CA LEU A 29 -0.37 6.48 2.81
C LEU A 29 1.01 6.48 2.16
N LYS A 30 2.03 6.09 2.90
CA LYS A 30 3.32 5.72 2.33
C LYS A 30 3.44 4.21 2.30
N LEU A 31 3.67 3.66 1.13
CA LEU A 31 3.93 2.25 0.89
C LEU A 31 5.43 2.09 0.70
N GLY A 32 6.08 1.21 1.44
CA GLY A 32 7.48 0.83 1.24
C GLY A 32 7.60 -0.66 0.99
N VAL A 33 8.44 -1.07 0.04
CA VAL A 33 8.80 -2.49 -0.11
C VAL A 33 9.78 -2.84 1.00
N ALA A 34 9.39 -3.76 1.89
CA ALA A 34 10.23 -4.18 3.00
C ALA A 34 11.56 -4.76 2.48
N PHE A 35 12.64 -4.50 3.22
CA PHE A 35 14.00 -4.98 2.92
C PHE A 35 14.58 -4.55 1.56
N SER A 36 13.95 -3.62 0.85
CA SER A 36 14.48 -3.09 -0.42
C SER A 36 15.71 -2.21 -0.22
N ASP A 37 16.71 -2.42 -1.09
CA ASP A 37 17.92 -1.59 -1.19
C ASP A 37 18.35 -1.50 -2.66
N PRO A 38 18.23 -0.33 -3.32
CA PRO A 38 17.75 0.94 -2.77
C PRO A 38 16.26 0.90 -2.38
N LEU A 39 15.85 1.80 -1.47
CA LEU A 39 14.47 1.86 -0.98
C LEU A 39 13.46 2.12 -2.12
N ILE A 40 12.47 1.23 -2.24
CA ILE A 40 11.33 1.35 -3.16
C ILE A 40 10.10 1.80 -2.37
N TRP A 41 9.46 2.89 -2.79
CA TRP A 41 8.29 3.41 -2.08
C TRP A 41 7.33 4.23 -2.96
N ARG A 42 6.09 4.38 -2.48
CA ARG A 42 5.02 5.17 -3.10
C ARG A 42 4.32 6.03 -2.03
N ILE A 43 3.88 7.23 -2.39
CA ILE A 43 3.01 8.08 -1.56
C ILE A 43 1.66 8.19 -2.27
N LEU A 44 0.63 7.63 -1.64
CA LEU A 44 -0.72 7.57 -2.16
C LEU A 44 -1.66 8.47 -1.37
N GLN A 45 -2.64 9.03 -2.06
CA GLN A 45 -3.83 9.58 -1.46
C GLN A 45 -5.01 8.65 -1.76
N VAL A 46 -5.70 8.19 -0.72
CA VAL A 46 -6.83 7.25 -0.83
C VAL A 46 -8.04 7.72 -0.03
N SER A 47 -9.23 7.31 -0.47
CA SER A 47 -10.46 7.51 0.29
C SER A 47 -10.54 6.51 1.44
N GLY A 48 -10.93 6.97 2.63
CA GLY A 48 -11.20 6.06 3.75
C GLY A 48 -12.35 5.10 3.49
N LYS A 49 -13.20 5.37 2.49
CA LYS A 49 -14.29 4.48 2.07
C LYS A 49 -13.83 3.28 1.25
N MET A 50 -12.59 3.27 0.75
CA MET A 50 -12.07 2.11 0.01
C MET A 50 -12.07 0.89 0.92
N THR A 51 -12.60 -0.21 0.41
CA THR A 51 -12.44 -1.53 1.01
C THR A 51 -10.99 -1.98 0.91
N LEU A 52 -10.59 -2.94 1.74
CA LEU A 52 -9.26 -3.56 1.60
C LEU A 52 -9.11 -4.30 0.25
N ALA A 53 -10.20 -4.82 -0.32
CA ALA A 53 -10.20 -5.38 -1.68
C ALA A 53 -9.88 -4.33 -2.76
N GLU A 54 -10.46 -3.13 -2.67
CA GLU A 54 -10.13 -2.03 -3.58
C GLU A 54 -8.69 -1.53 -3.35
N LEU A 55 -8.26 -1.47 -2.09
CA LEU A 55 -6.90 -1.08 -1.74
C LEU A 55 -5.86 -2.08 -2.28
N HIS A 56 -6.17 -3.37 -2.30
CA HIS A 56 -5.37 -4.41 -2.96
C HIS A 56 -5.14 -4.08 -4.44
N LEU A 57 -6.20 -3.76 -5.19
CA LEU A 57 -6.07 -3.38 -6.60
C LEU A 57 -5.21 -2.12 -6.79
N VAL A 58 -5.34 -1.14 -5.90
CA VAL A 58 -4.47 0.04 -5.89
C VAL A 58 -3.00 -0.35 -5.69
N PHE A 59 -2.71 -1.26 -4.77
CA PHE A 59 -1.34 -1.70 -4.49
C PHE A 59 -0.77 -2.48 -5.67
N GLN A 60 -1.55 -3.40 -6.27
CA GLN A 60 -1.17 -4.11 -7.49
C GLN A 60 -0.81 -3.14 -8.63
N ALA A 61 -1.63 -2.13 -8.87
CA ALA A 61 -1.36 -1.10 -9.89
C ALA A 61 -0.08 -0.29 -9.59
N CYS A 62 0.14 0.08 -8.33
CA CYS A 62 1.33 0.83 -7.91
C CYS A 62 2.63 0.01 -8.03
N MET A 63 2.51 -1.30 -7.92
CA MET A 63 3.61 -2.27 -8.05
C MET A 63 3.77 -2.79 -9.49
N GLY A 64 2.82 -2.53 -10.39
CA GLY A 64 2.84 -3.08 -11.74
C GLY A 64 2.65 -4.60 -11.77
N TRP A 65 1.99 -5.16 -10.76
CA TRP A 65 1.69 -6.58 -10.62
C TRP A 65 0.32 -6.92 -11.21
N ASN A 66 0.09 -8.21 -11.48
CA ASN A 66 -1.06 -8.74 -12.21
C ASN A 66 -1.93 -9.67 -11.37
N ASP A 67 -1.80 -9.61 -10.05
CA ASP A 67 -2.60 -10.38 -9.10
C ASP A 67 -2.55 -11.91 -9.33
N LEU A 68 -1.35 -12.45 -9.60
CA LEU A 68 -1.14 -13.88 -9.90
C LEU A 68 -1.13 -14.80 -8.67
N GLU A 69 -0.85 -14.25 -7.49
CA GLU A 69 -0.65 -14.97 -6.25
C GLU A 69 -1.60 -14.50 -5.12
N SER A 70 -1.61 -15.22 -4.00
CA SER A 70 -2.43 -14.87 -2.84
C SER A 70 -1.93 -13.63 -2.08
N HIS A 71 -2.84 -12.90 -1.44
CA HIS A 71 -2.53 -11.72 -0.63
C HIS A 71 -3.29 -11.66 0.69
N GLN A 72 -2.75 -10.89 1.64
CA GLN A 72 -3.35 -10.62 2.94
C GLN A 72 -2.94 -9.24 3.46
N PHE A 73 -3.81 -8.58 4.22
CA PHE A 73 -3.48 -7.41 5.03
C PHE A 73 -3.33 -7.83 6.50
N LEU A 74 -2.23 -7.44 7.14
CA LEU A 74 -2.03 -7.55 8.58
C LEU A 74 -2.19 -6.17 9.23
N VAL A 75 -3.31 -5.96 9.92
CA VAL A 75 -3.62 -4.70 10.61
C VAL A 75 -3.73 -4.97 12.11
N GLY A 76 -2.80 -4.41 12.88
CA GLY A 76 -2.63 -4.73 14.29
C GLY A 76 -2.29 -6.22 14.50
N LYS A 77 -3.27 -7.03 14.87
CA LYS A 77 -3.14 -8.50 15.08
C LYS A 77 -4.10 -9.32 14.23
N LYS A 78 -4.75 -8.67 13.25
CA LYS A 78 -5.81 -9.27 12.44
C LYS A 78 -5.34 -9.39 11.00
N PHE A 79 -5.62 -10.53 10.40
CA PHE A 79 -5.43 -10.76 8.97
C PHE A 79 -6.74 -10.50 8.23
N TYR A 80 -6.65 -9.89 7.06
CA TYR A 80 -7.76 -9.70 6.12
C TYR A 80 -7.35 -10.24 4.76
N GLN A 81 -8.22 -10.99 4.10
CA GLN A 81 -7.88 -11.70 2.85
C GLN A 81 -9.12 -11.95 1.98
N PRO A 82 -8.96 -12.33 0.70
CA PRO A 82 -10.06 -12.77 -0.15
C PRO A 82 -10.78 -14.00 0.41
N GLY A 83 -12.12 -14.03 0.28
CA GLY A 83 -12.93 -15.21 0.57
C GLY A 83 -14.17 -14.92 1.42
N ALA A 84 -15.16 -15.81 1.32
CA ALA A 84 -16.31 -15.81 2.21
C ALA A 84 -15.89 -16.30 3.60
N PRO A 85 -16.52 -15.81 4.68
CA PRO A 85 -16.21 -16.25 6.03
C PRO A 85 -16.32 -17.77 6.14
N LEU A 86 -15.22 -18.46 6.47
CA LEU A 86 -15.35 -19.80 7.04
C LEU A 86 -16.07 -19.61 8.39
N ASP A 87 -17.11 -20.40 8.62
CA ASP A 87 -18.05 -20.28 9.76
C ASP A 87 -17.45 -19.61 11.01
N GLY A 88 -17.84 -18.36 11.26
CA GLY A 88 -17.45 -17.58 12.45
C GLY A 88 -16.39 -16.48 12.24
N GLU A 89 -15.74 -16.40 11.09
CA GLU A 89 -14.65 -15.42 10.79
C GLU A 89 -15.12 -14.29 9.85
N ALA A 90 -16.36 -13.82 9.97
CA ALA A 90 -16.91 -12.81 9.06
C ALA A 90 -16.21 -11.45 9.10
N ASP A 91 -15.55 -11.18 10.21
CA ASP A 91 -14.88 -9.90 10.50
C ASP A 91 -13.51 -9.75 9.81
N HIS A 92 -13.10 -10.72 8.98
CA HIS A 92 -11.77 -10.78 8.34
C HIS A 92 -11.82 -10.83 6.80
N CYS A 93 -12.99 -10.65 6.20
CA CYS A 93 -13.12 -10.53 4.74
C CYS A 93 -12.73 -9.12 4.28
N GLU A 94 -11.77 -9.00 3.37
CA GLU A 94 -11.28 -7.70 2.89
C GLU A 94 -12.33 -6.84 2.17
N ALA A 95 -13.30 -7.47 1.50
CA ALA A 95 -14.36 -6.78 0.77
C ALA A 95 -15.43 -6.20 1.72
N GLY A 96 -15.46 -6.67 2.97
CA GLY A 96 -16.44 -6.26 3.98
C GLY A 96 -15.94 -5.14 4.90
N VAL A 97 -14.69 -4.69 4.76
CA VAL A 97 -14.05 -3.74 5.68
C VAL A 97 -13.49 -2.57 4.92
N GLN A 98 -13.94 -1.37 5.28
CA GLN A 98 -13.45 -0.11 4.73
C GLN A 98 -12.26 0.41 5.53
N LEU A 99 -11.34 1.11 4.86
CA LEU A 99 -10.09 1.58 5.44
C LEU A 99 -10.29 2.44 6.68
N PHE A 100 -11.33 3.29 6.71
CA PHE A 100 -11.59 4.17 7.86
C PHE A 100 -11.96 3.40 9.14
N GLU A 101 -12.50 2.19 9.03
CA GLU A 101 -12.85 1.34 10.17
C GLU A 101 -11.60 0.82 10.90
N LEU A 102 -10.45 0.89 10.22
CA LEU A 102 -9.17 0.38 10.69
C LEU A 102 -8.30 1.46 11.34
N GLU A 103 -8.78 2.70 11.52
CA GLU A 103 -7.96 3.83 12.01
C GLU A 103 -7.21 3.49 13.31
N GLU A 104 -7.85 2.77 14.25
CA GLU A 104 -7.20 2.34 15.49
C GLU A 104 -6.11 1.29 15.26
N GLY A 105 -6.32 0.37 14.31
CA GLY A 105 -5.35 -0.66 13.95
C GLY A 105 -4.19 -0.14 13.10
N MET A 106 -4.38 0.98 12.38
CA MET A 106 -3.39 1.60 11.50
C MET A 106 -2.46 2.61 12.21
N GLN A 107 -2.63 2.86 13.51
CA GLN A 107 -2.00 3.97 14.25
C GLN A 107 -0.46 4.09 14.15
N PHE A 108 0.23 3.06 13.67
CA PHE A 108 1.68 3.10 13.46
C PHE A 108 2.07 2.59 12.06
N LEU A 109 1.65 1.38 11.74
CA LEU A 109 1.97 0.68 10.49
C LEU A 109 0.99 -0.46 10.33
N PHE A 110 0.62 -0.78 9.10
CA PHE A 110 0.04 -2.07 8.76
C PHE A 110 0.74 -2.65 7.54
N THR A 111 0.61 -3.95 7.33
CA THR A 111 1.41 -4.68 6.34
C THR A 111 0.51 -5.30 5.29
N TYR A 112 0.95 -5.27 4.04
CA TYR A 112 0.36 -6.04 2.94
C TYR A 112 1.34 -7.14 2.52
N LEU A 113 0.88 -8.38 2.59
CA LEU A 113 1.64 -9.58 2.28
C LEU A 113 1.14 -10.14 0.95
N TYR A 114 2.05 -10.43 0.04
CA TYR A 114 1.75 -10.94 -1.29
C TYR A 114 2.62 -12.15 -1.64
N GLY A 115 2.07 -13.13 -2.35
CA GLY A 115 2.78 -14.37 -2.70
C GLY A 115 3.18 -15.20 -1.49
N ALA A 116 2.25 -15.43 -0.56
CA ALA A 116 2.55 -16.10 0.73
C ALA A 116 3.64 -15.40 1.57
N GLY A 117 3.76 -14.07 1.43
CA GLY A 117 4.72 -13.24 2.17
C GLY A 117 6.09 -13.09 1.50
N ASN A 118 6.23 -13.57 0.27
CA ASN A 118 7.38 -13.34 -0.59
C ASN A 118 7.65 -11.85 -0.83
N TRP A 119 6.57 -11.09 -0.95
CA TRP A 119 6.61 -9.65 -1.01
C TRP A 119 5.86 -9.06 0.18
N GLU A 120 6.51 -8.13 0.86
CA GLU A 120 5.96 -7.42 2.00
C GLU A 120 5.99 -5.92 1.71
N LEU A 121 4.82 -5.28 1.79
CA LEU A 121 4.71 -3.83 1.76
C LEU A 121 4.38 -3.33 3.16
N GLU A 122 5.18 -2.40 3.65
CA GLU A 122 4.95 -1.66 4.88
C GLU A 122 4.14 -0.41 4.56
N ILE A 123 2.97 -0.25 5.19
CA ILE A 123 2.07 0.88 4.96
C ILE A 123 1.98 1.76 6.20
N ALA A 124 2.47 2.99 6.07
CA ALA A 124 2.40 4.02 7.08
C ALA A 124 1.34 5.07 6.72
N VAL A 125 0.51 5.45 7.70
CA VAL A 125 -0.39 6.61 7.57
C VAL A 125 0.42 7.87 7.86
N GLU A 126 0.74 8.65 6.82
CA GLU A 126 1.47 9.91 6.98
C GLU A 126 0.57 11.07 7.39
N GLU A 127 -0.65 11.11 6.88
CA GLU A 127 -1.61 12.19 7.12
C GLU A 127 -3.05 11.67 7.05
N VAL A 128 -3.90 12.13 7.97
CA VAL A 128 -5.35 11.98 7.88
C VAL A 128 -5.93 13.25 7.28
N LEU A 129 -6.61 13.11 6.14
CA LEU A 129 -7.09 14.21 5.31
C LEU A 129 -8.56 14.52 5.62
N ALA A 130 -8.92 15.79 5.52
CA ALA A 130 -10.29 16.24 5.73
C ALA A 130 -11.27 15.49 4.80
N ALA A 131 -12.44 15.15 5.31
CA ALA A 131 -13.44 14.47 4.51
C ALA A 131 -13.85 15.31 3.28
N GLY A 132 -14.00 14.64 2.13
CA GLY A 132 -14.30 15.29 0.84
C GLY A 132 -13.13 16.04 0.20
N SER A 133 -11.92 16.00 0.78
CA SER A 133 -10.70 16.55 0.17
C SER A 133 -9.98 15.58 -0.78
N VAL A 134 -10.47 14.34 -0.87
CA VAL A 134 -9.89 13.28 -1.70
C VAL A 134 -10.87 12.85 -2.79
N THR A 135 -10.31 12.35 -3.88
CA THR A 135 -11.05 11.68 -4.94
C THR A 135 -11.58 10.32 -4.47
N ASP A 136 -12.59 9.80 -5.15
CA ASP A 136 -13.10 8.45 -4.87
C ASP A 136 -12.13 7.35 -5.33
N TYR A 137 -11.20 7.68 -6.24
CA TYR A 137 -10.09 6.82 -6.67
C TYR A 137 -8.77 7.23 -6.02
N ALA A 138 -7.81 6.30 -5.99
CA ALA A 138 -6.48 6.55 -5.42
C ALA A 138 -5.63 7.41 -6.36
N VAL A 139 -4.79 8.28 -5.79
CA VAL A 139 -3.84 9.10 -6.56
C VAL A 139 -2.43 8.87 -6.03
N LEU A 140 -1.51 8.52 -6.91
CA LEU A 140 -0.08 8.47 -6.64
C LEU A 140 0.50 9.89 -6.71
N LEU A 141 0.96 10.39 -5.57
CA LEU A 141 1.51 11.73 -5.43
C LEU A 141 3.01 11.76 -5.72
N ASP A 142 3.73 10.73 -5.27
CA ASP A 142 5.18 10.62 -5.43
C ASP A 142 5.62 9.15 -5.31
N GLY A 143 6.81 8.83 -5.79
CA GLY A 143 7.36 7.49 -5.70
C GLY A 143 8.80 7.41 -6.17
N LYS A 144 9.52 6.42 -5.65
CA LYS A 144 10.89 6.12 -6.06
C LYS A 144 11.11 4.62 -6.14
N GLY A 145 12.03 4.23 -7.02
CA GLY A 145 12.41 2.85 -7.22
C GLY A 145 11.49 2.16 -8.21
N CYS A 146 12.07 1.42 -9.14
CA CYS A 146 11.31 0.51 -9.97
C CYS A 146 10.71 -0.59 -9.12
N CYS A 147 9.50 -1.02 -9.44
CA CYS A 147 8.88 -2.13 -8.74
C CYS A 147 9.63 -3.42 -9.06
N PRO A 148 9.74 -4.34 -8.10
CA PRO A 148 10.22 -5.67 -8.40
C PRO A 148 9.25 -6.39 -9.34
N PRO A 149 9.74 -6.98 -10.45
CA PRO A 149 8.94 -7.90 -11.26
C PRO A 149 8.35 -9.03 -10.41
N GLU A 150 7.06 -9.29 -10.63
CA GLU A 150 6.28 -10.26 -9.86
C GLU A 150 6.87 -11.67 -9.91
N GLU A 151 7.51 -12.03 -11.03
CA GLU A 151 8.04 -13.36 -11.31
C GLU A 151 9.35 -13.68 -10.56
N LEU A 152 9.99 -12.68 -9.93
CA LEU A 152 11.28 -12.88 -9.25
C LEU A 152 11.17 -13.63 -7.93
N GLY A 153 9.96 -13.92 -7.46
CA GLY A 153 9.73 -14.80 -6.33
C GLY A 153 9.96 -14.14 -4.98
N ASP A 154 11.00 -13.33 -4.75
CA ASP A 154 11.20 -12.57 -3.50
C ASP A 154 12.15 -11.36 -3.64
N ILE A 155 12.29 -10.60 -2.55
CA ILE A 155 13.15 -9.41 -2.49
C ILE A 155 14.65 -9.71 -2.70
N HIS A 156 15.13 -10.89 -2.29
CA HIS A 156 16.54 -11.27 -2.44
C HIS A 156 16.88 -11.54 -3.91
N ALA A 157 15.98 -12.19 -4.64
CA ALA A 157 16.11 -12.38 -6.07
C ALA A 157 16.11 -11.05 -6.83
N TYR A 158 15.29 -10.08 -6.40
CA TYR A 158 15.32 -8.73 -6.97
C TYR A 158 16.64 -7.99 -6.69
N GLN A 159 17.16 -8.05 -5.46
CA GLN A 159 18.47 -7.45 -5.13
C GLN A 159 19.61 -8.08 -5.94
N LEU A 160 19.56 -9.39 -6.18
CA LEU A 160 20.50 -10.08 -7.04
C LEU A 160 20.39 -9.60 -8.50
N LEU A 161 19.17 -9.40 -9.00
CA LEU A 161 18.92 -8.83 -10.33
C LEU A 161 19.54 -7.43 -10.46
N LEU A 162 19.33 -6.54 -9.48
CA LEU A 162 19.92 -5.21 -9.47
C LEU A 162 21.45 -5.24 -9.41
N SER A 163 22.01 -6.11 -8.56
CA SER A 163 23.46 -6.31 -8.48
C SER A 163 24.05 -6.79 -9.80
N ASN A 164 23.32 -7.62 -10.55
CA ASN A 164 23.75 -8.08 -11.87
C ASN A 164 23.61 -6.96 -12.91
N LEU A 165 22.56 -6.14 -12.84
CA LEU A 165 22.34 -5.00 -13.74
C LEU A 165 23.47 -3.98 -13.65
N GLU A 166 23.94 -3.69 -12.43
CA GLU A 166 25.10 -2.84 -12.21
C GLU A 166 26.35 -3.43 -12.85
N LYS A 167 26.61 -4.73 -12.64
CA LYS A 167 27.77 -5.43 -13.21
C LYS A 167 27.73 -5.54 -14.74
N SER A 168 26.54 -5.59 -15.33
CA SER A 168 26.36 -5.72 -16.78
C SER A 168 26.38 -4.38 -17.52
N GLY A 169 26.49 -3.25 -16.81
CA GLY A 169 26.47 -1.92 -17.42
C GLY A 169 25.07 -1.46 -17.85
N GLY A 170 24.03 -1.93 -17.16
CA GLY A 170 22.66 -1.43 -17.35
C GLY A 170 21.78 -2.24 -18.30
N ARG A 171 22.11 -3.51 -18.57
CA ARG A 171 21.22 -4.39 -19.34
C ARG A 171 21.19 -5.80 -18.80
N ILE A 172 19.98 -6.33 -18.56
CA ILE A 172 19.79 -7.73 -18.19
C ILE A 172 18.88 -8.43 -19.21
N PRO A 173 19.25 -9.61 -19.72
CA PRO A 173 18.35 -10.44 -20.53
C PRO A 173 17.04 -10.74 -19.78
N GLY A 174 15.91 -10.56 -20.45
CA GLY A 174 14.58 -10.72 -19.85
C GLY A 174 14.00 -9.45 -19.23
N TYR A 175 14.84 -8.46 -18.90
CA TYR A 175 14.43 -7.19 -18.31
C TYR A 175 15.07 -5.99 -19.03
N PRO A 176 14.76 -5.79 -20.33
CA PRO A 176 15.43 -4.77 -21.15
C PRO A 176 15.13 -3.34 -20.73
N ASP A 177 13.96 -3.11 -20.11
CA ASP A 177 13.46 -1.79 -19.72
C ASP A 177 13.61 -1.53 -18.20
N LEU A 178 14.28 -2.44 -17.47
CA LEU A 178 14.48 -2.29 -16.03
C LEU A 178 15.42 -1.12 -15.74
N ASN A 179 14.84 -0.06 -15.19
CA ASN A 179 15.58 1.09 -14.69
C ASN A 179 15.26 1.28 -13.19
N PRO A 180 16.19 0.93 -12.28
CA PRO A 180 15.94 0.92 -10.84
C PRO A 180 15.60 2.29 -10.27
N ASP A 181 15.94 3.38 -10.94
CA ASP A 181 15.73 4.75 -10.43
C ASP A 181 14.38 5.35 -10.82
N THR A 182 13.59 4.68 -11.68
CA THR A 182 12.35 5.25 -12.23
C THR A 182 11.09 4.73 -11.56
N CYS A 183 10.12 5.64 -11.37
CA CYS A 183 8.73 5.34 -11.03
C CYS A 183 7.84 6.09 -12.03
N ASP A 184 7.02 5.37 -12.80
CA ASP A 184 6.11 5.96 -13.80
C ASP A 184 4.82 6.45 -13.14
N ILE A 185 4.89 7.63 -12.51
CA ILE A 185 3.75 8.19 -11.75
C ILE A 185 2.55 8.45 -12.67
N ASP A 186 2.78 8.99 -13.86
CA ASP A 186 1.70 9.32 -14.81
C ASP A 186 1.03 8.06 -15.33
N GLY A 187 1.80 7.02 -15.69
CA GLY A 187 1.28 5.73 -16.10
C GLY A 187 0.43 5.08 -15.02
N ILE A 188 0.93 5.02 -13.78
CA ILE A 188 0.19 4.46 -12.64
C ILE A 188 -1.10 5.24 -12.39
N ASN A 189 -1.06 6.58 -12.38
CA ASN A 189 -2.25 7.40 -12.16
C ASN A 189 -3.31 7.23 -13.26
N ASN A 190 -2.91 6.99 -14.51
CA ASN A 190 -3.86 6.69 -15.58
C ASN A 190 -4.58 5.36 -15.32
N ILE A 191 -3.85 4.33 -14.88
CA ILE A 191 -4.41 3.02 -14.52
C ILE A 191 -5.39 3.18 -13.35
N LEU A 192 -4.96 3.83 -12.27
CA LEU A 192 -5.79 4.07 -11.09
C LEU A 192 -7.07 4.83 -11.43
N LYS A 193 -6.98 5.83 -12.30
CA LYS A 193 -8.15 6.59 -12.74
C LYS A 193 -9.12 5.73 -13.54
N THR A 194 -8.63 4.84 -14.40
CA THR A 194 -9.50 3.97 -15.21
C THR A 194 -10.17 2.87 -14.40
N MET A 195 -9.49 2.31 -13.39
CA MET A 195 -10.04 1.23 -12.54
C MET A 195 -11.32 1.60 -11.77
N PHE A 196 -11.53 2.90 -11.48
CA PHE A 196 -12.57 3.37 -10.56
C PHE A 196 -13.55 4.39 -11.19
N ASN A 197 -13.56 4.57 -12.52
CA ASN A 197 -14.42 5.54 -13.22
C ASN A 197 -15.44 4.90 -14.18
N ASP A 198 -15.87 3.65 -13.94
CA ASP A 198 -16.95 3.01 -14.71
C ASP A 198 -18.35 3.32 -14.14
#